data_AF-A0A7W0NTK0-F1
#
_entry.id   AF-A0A7W0NTK0-F1
#
_cell.length_a   1.000
_cell.length_b   1.000
_cell.length_c   1.000
_cell.angle_alpha   90.00
_cell.angle_beta   90.00
_cell.angle_gamma   90.00
#
_symmetry.space_group_name_H-M   'P 1'
#
loop_
_entity.id
_entity.type
_entity.pdbx_description
1 polymer ?
#
loop_
_entity_poly.entity_id
_entity_poly.type
_entity_poly.pdbx_seq_one_letter_code
_entity_poly.pdbx_strand_id
1 'polypeptide(L)'
;MPLRTPVLYFFVLVIGASCGSGESAERRGNSNSAEGEPPPIAVTMAKTELRNVPAYIQATGSLIADEISDVAPKVAGKVANVSADVGDFDLQGAVIAKIDDSDARRQLTSAQAGVK
;
A
#
# COMPACT_ATOMS: atom_id res chain seq x y z
N MET A 1 -15.02 -17.76 -41.09
CA MET A 1 -16.18 -18.22 -41.88
C MET A 1 -17.27 -17.15 -41.89
N PRO A 2 -17.25 -16.20 -42.85
CA PRO A 2 -18.30 -15.19 -43.00
C PRO A 2 -19.35 -15.65 -44.03
N LEU A 3 -20.33 -16.44 -43.60
CA LEU A 3 -21.43 -16.94 -44.44
C LEU A 3 -22.80 -16.49 -43.89
N ARG A 4 -22.97 -15.17 -43.70
CA ARG A 4 -24.23 -14.58 -43.17
C ARG A 4 -24.82 -13.45 -44.01
N THR A 5 -24.15 -13.06 -45.10
CA THR A 5 -24.57 -11.97 -45.98
C THR A 5 -25.63 -12.30 -47.06
N PRO A 6 -25.92 -13.55 -47.48
CA PRO A 6 -26.91 -13.77 -48.54
C PRO A 6 -28.37 -13.84 -48.06
N VAL A 7 -28.63 -14.08 -46.77
CA VAL A 7 -30.00 -14.17 -46.19
C VAL A 7 -30.64 -12.78 -46.05
N LEU A 8 -29.81 -11.76 -45.82
CA LEU A 8 -30.28 -10.38 -45.60
C LEU A 8 -30.77 -9.74 -46.92
N TYR A 9 -30.24 -10.18 -48.06
CA TYR A 9 -30.62 -9.65 -49.38
C TYR A 9 -31.96 -10.20 -49.89
N PHE A 10 -32.31 -11.43 -49.51
CA PHE A 10 -33.58 -12.07 -49.90
C PHE A 10 -34.78 -11.48 -49.15
N PHE A 11 -34.58 -11.01 -47.91
CA PHE A 11 -35.66 -10.44 -47.08
C PHE A 11 -36.05 -9.01 -47.47
N VAL A 12 -35.14 -8.25 -48.08
CA VAL A 12 -35.39 -6.87 -48.53
C VAL A 12 -36.24 -6.81 -49.81
N LEU A 13 -36.26 -7.88 -50.61
CA LEU A 13 -37.00 -7.93 -51.88
C LEU A 13 -38.50 -8.25 -51.70
N VAL A 14 -38.92 -8.76 -50.53
CA VAL A 14 -40.32 -9.19 -50.27
C VAL A 14 -41.18 -8.07 -49.66
N ILE A 15 -40.60 -6.99 -49.13
CA ILE A 15 -41.35 -5.92 -48.42
C ILE A 15 -41.80 -4.78 -49.38
N GLY A 16 -41.28 -4.73 -50.60
CA GLY A 16 -41.59 -3.67 -51.58
C GLY A 16 -42.90 -3.80 -52.36
N ALA A 17 -43.67 -4.88 -52.17
CA ALA A 17 -44.87 -5.18 -52.96
C ALA A 17 -46.19 -5.15 -52.15
N SER A 18 -46.24 -4.40 -51.03
CA SER A 18 -47.48 -4.22 -50.26
C SER A 18 -47.93 -2.76 -50.26
N CYS A 19 -48.27 -2.27 -51.45
CA CYS A 19 -49.10 -1.08 -51.64
C CYS A 19 -50.57 -1.52 -51.58
N GLY A 20 -51.23 -1.29 -50.44
CA GLY A 20 -52.68 -1.45 -50.28
C GLY A 20 -53.34 -0.09 -50.15
N SER A 21 -53.96 0.37 -51.24
CA SER A 21 -54.84 1.53 -51.31
C SER A 21 -56.13 1.28 -50.52
N GLY A 22 -56.40 2.12 -49.52
CA GLY A 22 -57.66 2.12 -48.77
C GLY A 22 -57.91 3.49 -48.15
N GLU A 23 -58.80 4.27 -48.77
CA GLU A 23 -59.37 5.52 -48.27
C GLU A 23 -60.01 5.35 -46.89
N SER A 24 -59.58 6.15 -45.91
CA SER A 24 -60.41 6.74 -44.85
C SER A 24 -59.52 7.63 -43.99
N ALA A 25 -59.36 8.88 -44.42
CA ALA A 25 -58.78 9.95 -43.62
C ALA A 25 -59.80 10.41 -42.57
N GLU A 26 -60.06 9.58 -41.56
CA GLU A 26 -60.77 10.01 -40.36
C GLU A 26 -59.76 10.72 -39.45
N ARG A 27 -59.55 12.02 -39.71
CA ARG A 27 -58.85 12.91 -38.78
C ARG A 27 -59.67 13.03 -37.50
N ARG A 28 -59.47 12.11 -36.55
CA ARG A 28 -59.76 12.35 -35.14
C ARG A 28 -58.76 13.40 -34.65
N GLY A 29 -59.15 14.66 -34.76
CA GLY A 29 -58.51 15.76 -34.06
C GLY A 29 -58.65 15.54 -32.56
N ASN A 30 -57.67 14.85 -31.97
CA ASN A 30 -57.46 14.86 -30.53
C ASN A 30 -56.76 16.17 -30.17
N SER A 31 -57.55 17.24 -30.06
CA SER A 31 -57.12 18.46 -29.38
C SER A 31 -57.18 18.21 -27.86
N ASN A 32 -56.29 17.35 -27.35
CA ASN A 32 -55.85 17.53 -25.98
C ASN A 32 -54.92 18.74 -26.01
N SER A 33 -55.55 19.89 -25.77
CA SER A 33 -54.93 21.08 -25.25
C SER A 33 -53.83 20.70 -24.27
N ALA A 34 -52.69 21.38 -24.41
CA ALA A 34 -51.61 21.31 -23.45
C ALA A 34 -52.15 21.56 -22.03
N GLU A 35 -52.40 20.48 -21.29
CA GLU A 35 -52.47 20.53 -19.84
C GLU A 35 -51.09 21.03 -19.39
N GLY A 36 -51.08 22.23 -18.80
CA GLY A 36 -49.87 22.94 -18.44
C GLY A 36 -48.88 22.05 -17.70
N GLU A 37 -47.73 21.81 -18.35
CA GLU A 37 -46.60 21.16 -17.72
C GLU A 37 -46.20 22.00 -16.51
N PRO A 38 -46.09 21.42 -15.30
CA PRO A 38 -45.75 22.17 -14.10
C PRO A 38 -44.42 22.92 -14.30
N PRO A 39 -44.29 24.15 -13.78
CA PRO A 39 -43.10 24.96 -14.03
C PRO A 39 -41.85 24.19 -13.59
N PRO A 40 -40.80 24.13 -14.43
CA PRO A 40 -39.62 23.33 -14.13
C PRO A 40 -38.95 23.83 -12.86
N ILE A 41 -38.80 22.93 -11.89
CA ILE A 41 -38.14 23.22 -10.62
C ILE A 41 -36.64 23.29 -10.90
N ALA A 42 -36.05 24.47 -10.71
CA ALA A 42 -34.61 24.66 -10.87
C ALA A 42 -33.87 23.91 -9.76
N VAL A 43 -33.12 22.87 -10.15
CA VAL A 43 -32.25 22.11 -9.25
C VAL A 43 -30.79 22.37 -9.61
N THR A 44 -29.98 22.63 -8.59
CA THR A 44 -28.55 22.85 -8.77
C THR A 44 -27.85 21.51 -8.96
N MET A 45 -27.32 21.28 -10.15
CA MET A 45 -26.54 20.08 -10.47
C MET A 45 -25.04 20.36 -10.34
N ALA A 46 -24.30 19.43 -9.76
CA ALA A 46 -22.84 19.44 -9.77
C ALA A 46 -22.33 18.36 -10.75
N LYS A 47 -21.34 18.71 -11.57
CA LYS A 47 -20.71 17.78 -12.51
C LYS A 47 -19.73 16.88 -11.77
N THR A 48 -19.91 15.56 -11.85
CA THR A 48 -19.00 14.58 -11.27
C THR A 48 -17.76 14.41 -12.15
N GLU A 49 -16.57 14.49 -11.56
CA GLU A 49 -15.30 14.22 -12.22
C GLU A 49 -14.57 13.07 -11.53
N LEU A 50 -14.01 12.14 -12.30
CA LEU A 50 -13.17 11.08 -11.76
C LEU A 50 -11.84 11.67 -11.32
N ARG A 51 -11.56 11.58 -10.01
CA ARG A 51 -10.26 11.92 -9.44
C ARG A 51 -9.72 10.71 -8.71
N ASN A 52 -8.46 10.39 -8.96
CA ASN A 52 -7.77 9.35 -8.22
C ASN A 52 -7.43 9.89 -6.83
N VAL A 53 -8.06 9.36 -5.79
CA VAL A 53 -7.78 9.72 -4.39
C VAL A 53 -6.93 8.61 -3.78
N PRO A 54 -5.66 8.87 -3.45
CA PRO A 54 -4.84 7.88 -2.80
C PRO A 54 -5.34 7.63 -1.37
N ALA A 55 -5.60 6.36 -1.05
CA ALA A 55 -5.90 5.93 0.32
C ALA A 55 -4.59 5.57 1.01
N TYR A 56 -4.26 6.28 2.09
CA TYR A 56 -3.11 5.96 2.94
C TYR A 56 -3.62 5.36 4.26
N ILE A 57 -2.98 4.28 4.71
CA ILE A 57 -3.18 3.72 6.04
C ILE A 57 -2.03 4.22 6.90
N GLN A 58 -2.34 5.04 7.91
CA GLN A 58 -1.35 5.48 8.90
C GLN A 58 -1.21 4.41 9.97
N ALA A 59 -0.05 3.77 10.00
CA ALA A 59 0.36 2.89 11.09
C ALA A 59 1.40 3.64 11.94
N THR A 60 1.03 3.99 13.16
CA THR A 60 1.98 4.55 14.13
C THR A 60 2.70 3.40 14.81
N GLY A 61 4.01 3.32 14.63
CA GLY A 61 4.87 2.32 15.27
C GLY A 61 5.91 2.99 16.17
N SER A 62 6.38 2.26 17.18
CA SER A 62 7.54 2.66 17.99
C SER A 62 8.76 1.86 17.51
N LEU A 63 9.90 2.52 17.40
CA LEU A 63 11.17 1.87 17.13
C LEU A 63 11.80 1.50 18.47
N ILE A 64 12.09 0.22 18.64
CA ILE A 64 12.90 -0.30 19.75
C ILE A 64 14.22 -0.81 19.18
N ALA A 65 15.26 -0.83 20.02
CA ALA A 65 16.52 -1.45 19.64
C ALA A 65 16.29 -2.95 19.36
N ASP A 66 16.86 -3.44 18.26
CA ASP A 66 16.77 -4.84 17.86
C ASP A 66 17.49 -5.76 18.87
N GLU A 67 18.61 -5.27 19.42
CA GLU A 67 19.41 -5.99 20.41
C GLU A 67 19.99 -5.02 21.45
N ILE A 68 19.92 -5.43 22.72
CA ILE A 68 20.53 -4.71 23.85
C ILE A 68 21.41 -5.71 24.58
N SER A 69 22.70 -5.41 24.66
CA SER A 69 23.68 -6.21 25.40
C SER A 69 24.27 -5.40 26.55
N ASP A 70 24.13 -5.91 27.77
CA ASP A 70 24.79 -5.36 28.96
C ASP A 70 26.14 -6.04 29.15
N VAL A 71 27.22 -5.25 29.28
CA VAL A 71 28.59 -5.77 29.36
C VAL A 71 29.09 -5.73 30.80
N ALA A 72 29.13 -6.90 31.43
CA ALA A 72 29.67 -7.08 32.77
C ALA A 72 31.03 -7.80 32.78
N PRO A 73 31.96 -7.41 33.66
CA PRO A 73 33.22 -8.12 33.83
C PRO A 73 32.99 -9.51 34.43
N LYS A 74 33.64 -10.54 33.87
CA LYS A 74 33.55 -11.92 34.37
C LYS A 74 34.35 -12.17 35.65
N VAL A 75 35.30 -11.29 35.96
CA VAL A 75 36.17 -11.38 37.14
C VAL A 75 36.06 -10.09 37.93
N ALA A 76 36.05 -10.21 39.25
CA ALA A 76 36.13 -9.05 40.12
C ALA A 76 37.54 -8.43 40.01
N GLY A 77 37.61 -7.12 39.79
CA GLY A 77 38.88 -6.40 39.68
C GLY A 77 38.65 -4.91 39.45
N LYS A 78 39.73 -4.12 39.59
CA LYS A 78 39.68 -2.69 39.32
C LYS A 78 39.78 -2.43 37.82
N VAL A 79 39.02 -1.48 37.30
CA VAL A 79 39.14 -1.05 35.90
C VAL A 79 40.43 -0.24 35.76
N ALA A 80 41.36 -0.74 34.95
CA ALA A 80 42.64 -0.08 34.66
C ALA A 80 42.50 0.97 33.55
N ASN A 81 41.65 0.70 32.56
CA ASN A 81 41.40 1.62 31.47
C ASN A 81 40.00 1.39 30.87
N VAL A 82 39.35 2.47 30.45
CA VAL A 82 38.13 2.44 29.62
C VAL A 82 38.53 3.01 28.27
N SER A 83 38.31 2.25 27.21
CA SER A 83 38.75 2.59 25.86
C SER A 83 37.60 3.00 24.93
N ALA A 84 36.35 2.86 25.38
CA ALA A 84 35.14 3.26 24.66
C ALA A 84 34.53 4.54 25.27
N ASP A 85 34.05 5.46 24.43
CA ASP A 85 33.28 6.64 24.83
C ASP A 85 31.78 6.50 24.50
N VAL A 86 30.96 7.36 25.09
CA VAL A 86 29.51 7.37 24.89
C VAL A 86 29.19 7.77 23.45
N GLY A 87 28.59 6.85 22.70
CA GLY A 87 28.17 7.07 21.32
C GLY A 87 29.13 6.50 20.27
N ASP A 88 30.22 5.87 20.70
CA ASP A 88 31.12 5.16 19.81
C ASP A 88 30.47 3.89 19.24
N PHE A 89 30.83 3.56 18.00
CA PHE A 89 30.41 2.33 17.32
C PHE A 89 31.50 1.28 17.44
N ASP A 90 31.31 0.34 18.36
CA ASP A 90 32.22 -0.78 18.57
C ASP A 90 31.77 -2.05 17.83
N LEU A 91 32.75 -2.80 17.32
CA LEU A 91 32.52 -4.10 16.70
C LEU A 91 32.58 -5.22 17.74
N GLN A 92 31.96 -6.35 17.43
CA GLN A 92 32.04 -7.53 18.28
C GLN A 92 33.51 -7.94 18.51
N GLY A 93 33.88 -8.08 19.78
CA GLY A 93 35.25 -8.40 20.19
C GLY A 93 36.16 -7.19 20.41
N ALA A 94 35.68 -5.97 20.19
CA ALA A 94 36.39 -4.76 20.60
C ALA A 94 36.59 -4.73 22.13
N VAL A 95 37.75 -4.24 22.56
CA VAL A 95 38.08 -4.12 23.99
C VAL A 95 37.54 -2.79 24.48
N ILE A 96 36.41 -2.83 25.20
CA ILE A 96 35.76 -1.62 25.73
C ILE A 96 36.36 -1.15 27.06
N ALA A 97 36.85 -2.09 27.88
CA ALA A 97 37.47 -1.81 29.16
C ALA A 97 38.46 -2.92 29.54
N LYS A 98 39.55 -2.54 30.19
CA LYS A 98 40.57 -3.46 30.70
C LYS A 98 40.57 -3.46 32.23
N ILE A 99 40.53 -4.65 32.81
CA ILE A 99 40.69 -4.87 34.25
C ILE A 99 42.19 -4.98 34.58
N ASP A 100 42.60 -4.45 35.72
CA ASP A 100 43.97 -4.61 36.24
C ASP A 100 44.29 -6.10 36.44
N ASP A 101 45.25 -6.60 35.67
CA ASP A 101 45.65 -8.01 35.60
C ASP A 101 46.90 -8.32 36.44
N SER A 102 47.37 -7.37 37.25
CA SER A 102 48.62 -7.49 38.01
C SER A 102 48.67 -8.72 38.92
N ASP A 103 47.62 -8.96 39.71
CA ASP A 103 47.57 -10.10 40.63
C ASP A 103 47.40 -11.43 39.89
N ALA A 104 46.58 -11.45 38.84
CA ALA A 104 46.40 -12.62 37.97
C ALA A 104 47.72 -13.03 37.29
N ARG A 105 48.53 -12.06 36.84
CA ARG A 105 49.86 -12.31 36.26
C ARG A 105 50.83 -12.90 37.28
N ARG A 106 50.84 -12.39 38.51
CA ARG A 106 51.70 -12.93 39.59
C ARG A 106 51.33 -14.38 39.90
N GLN A 107 50.03 -14.68 39.98
CA GLN A 107 49.55 -16.04 40.25
C GLN A 107 49.86 -17.01 39.10
N LEU A 108 49.76 -16.57 37.85
CA LEU A 108 50.19 -17.37 36.71
C LEU A 108 51.69 -17.68 36.77
N THR A 109 52.50 -16.67 37.10
CA THR A 109 53.95 -16.82 37.19
C THR A 109 54.35 -17.80 38.29
N SER A 110 53.71 -17.72 39.47
CA SER A 110 53.97 -18.67 40.56
C SER A 110 53.52 -20.09 40.21
N ALA A 111 52.37 -20.24 39.55
CA ALA A 111 51.88 -21.54 39.08
C ALA A 111 52.82 -22.16 38.03
N GLN A 112 53.32 -21.38 37.07
CA GLN A 112 54.26 -21.85 36.05
C GLN A 112 55.61 -22.26 36.66
N ALA A 113 56.07 -21.54 37.68
CA ALA A 113 57.31 -21.87 38.38
C ALA A 113 57.22 -23.19 39.18
N GLY A 114 56.03 -23.57 39.66
CA GLY A 114 55.81 -24.82 40.38
C GLY A 114 55.62 -26.07 39.51
N VAL A 115 55.51 -25.90 38.18
CA VAL A 115 55.30 -26.99 37.21
C VAL A 115 56.64 -27.39 36.52
N LYS A 116 57.76 -26.84 36.97
CA LYS A 116 59.10 -27.17 36.50
C LYS A 116 59.85 -27.99 37.54
#